data_AF-A0A7L1BV55-F1
#
_entry.id   AF-A0A7L1BV55-F1
#
_cell.length_a   1.000
_cell.length_b   1.000
_cell.length_c   1.000
_cell.angle_alpha   90.00
_cell.angle_beta   90.00
_cell.angle_gamma   90.00
#
_symmetry.space_group_name_H-M   'P 1'
#
loop_
_entity.id
_entity.type
_entity.pdbx_description
1 polymer ?
#
loop_
_entity_poly.entity_id
_entity_poly.type
_entity_poly.pdbx_seq_one_letter_code
_entity_poly.pdbx_strand_id
1 'polypeptide(L)'
;MPEIPFTRVVSVSSADPRHPAENLLRPDDGGRWKGAAAGEKQLSVVLELSSSRPIHSLHLGNAGAAFAEILVGSSSGGDFQVLLPSSALMSPSESKAGLEPHRVRIFGPESLVKNQAQARWDRLKVVLSQPYCQSRPFGLSFLRVFSAPEEEEEEKK
;
A
#
# COMPACT_ATOMS: atom_id res chain seq x y z
N MET A 1 0.28 9.21 -16.13
CA MET A 1 -0.06 7.87 -15.62
C MET A 1 -1.39 7.96 -14.89
N PRO A 2 -2.41 7.18 -15.27
CA PRO A 2 -3.69 7.21 -14.60
C PRO A 2 -3.59 6.60 -13.20
N GLU A 3 -4.17 7.27 -12.21
CA GLU A 3 -4.37 6.68 -10.88
C GLU A 3 -5.49 5.63 -10.95
N ILE A 4 -5.36 4.54 -10.18
CA ILE A 4 -6.39 3.53 -9.98
C ILE A 4 -6.94 3.72 -8.56
N PRO A 5 -8.09 4.40 -8.39
CA PRO A 5 -8.69 4.59 -7.09
C PRO A 5 -9.13 3.28 -6.44
N PHE A 6 -9.18 3.26 -5.11
CA PHE A 6 -9.79 2.18 -4.34
C PHE A 6 -11.29 2.40 -4.16
N THR A 7 -12.08 1.32 -4.22
CA THR A 7 -13.54 1.37 -4.05
C THR A 7 -13.97 1.01 -2.65
N ARG A 8 -13.34 0.01 -2.04
CA ARG A 8 -13.68 -0.46 -0.69
C ARG A 8 -12.52 -1.15 0.02
N VAL A 9 -12.64 -1.20 1.35
CA VAL A 9 -11.85 -2.10 2.20
C VAL A 9 -12.54 -3.46 2.21
N VAL A 10 -11.82 -4.50 1.77
CA VAL A 10 -12.32 -5.89 1.74
C VAL A 10 -12.11 -6.55 3.10
N SER A 11 -10.95 -6.34 3.71
CA SER A 11 -10.64 -6.82 5.06
C SER A 11 -9.51 -6.01 5.68
N VAL A 12 -9.48 -5.98 7.00
CA VAL A 12 -8.42 -5.33 7.78
C VAL A 12 -8.12 -6.18 9.01
N SER A 13 -6.84 -6.32 9.37
CA SER A 13 -6.46 -7.09 10.57
C SER A 13 -6.69 -6.32 11.86
N SER A 14 -6.44 -5.00 11.84
CA SER A 14 -6.57 -4.11 13.00
C SER A 14 -6.67 -2.65 12.53
N ALA A 15 -7.52 -1.88 13.19
CA ALA A 15 -7.77 -0.47 12.88
C ALA A 15 -8.20 0.31 14.13
N ASP A 16 -7.60 1.48 14.38
CA ASP A 16 -8.09 2.44 15.38
C ASP A 16 -9.41 3.05 14.88
N PRO A 17 -10.49 3.10 15.69
CA PRO A 17 -11.77 3.72 15.31
C PRO A 17 -11.66 5.17 14.82
N ARG A 18 -10.65 5.92 15.25
CA ARG A 18 -10.37 7.31 14.80
C ARG A 18 -9.47 7.36 13.56
N HIS A 19 -8.76 6.28 13.27
CA HIS A 19 -7.87 6.14 12.12
C HIS A 19 -8.19 4.85 11.34
N PRO A 20 -9.42 4.71 10.83
CA PRO A 20 -9.89 3.50 10.18
C PRO A 20 -9.21 3.27 8.81
N ALA A 21 -9.31 2.05 8.29
CA ALA A 21 -8.68 1.66 7.01
C ALA A 21 -9.33 2.37 5.81
N GLU A 22 -10.60 2.76 5.95
CA GLU A 22 -11.42 3.49 4.98
C GLU A 22 -10.82 4.84 4.62
N ASN A 23 -9.98 5.41 5.49
CA ASN A 23 -9.22 6.63 5.17
C ASN A 23 -8.30 6.46 3.97
N LEU A 24 -7.86 5.23 3.65
CA LEU A 24 -7.03 4.96 2.47
C LEU A 24 -7.81 5.08 1.15
N LEU A 25 -9.14 5.04 1.19
CA LEU A 25 -9.99 5.22 0.00
C LEU A 25 -10.02 6.70 -0.44
N ARG A 26 -9.69 7.63 0.46
CA ARG A 26 -9.72 9.08 0.23
C ARG A 26 -8.40 9.71 0.71
N PRO A 27 -7.30 9.50 -0.02
CA PRO A 27 -5.98 9.94 0.42
C PRO A 27 -5.83 11.47 0.52
N ASP A 28 -6.70 12.24 -0.15
CA ASP A 28 -6.70 13.70 -0.13
C ASP A 28 -7.34 14.31 1.12
N ASP A 29 -8.15 13.55 1.87
CA ASP A 29 -8.84 14.03 3.08
C ASP A 29 -7.88 14.18 4.30
N GLY A 30 -6.61 13.78 4.15
CA GLY A 30 -5.61 13.81 5.21
C GLY A 30 -5.82 12.75 6.31
N GLY A 31 -6.78 11.85 6.11
CA GLY A 31 -7.00 10.67 6.94
C GLY A 31 -5.81 9.72 6.93
N ARG A 32 -5.75 8.83 7.92
CA ARG A 32 -4.70 7.80 8.03
C ARG A 32 -5.31 6.51 8.53
N TRP A 33 -4.72 5.40 8.14
CA TRP A 33 -4.99 4.11 8.77
C TRP A 33 -3.91 3.81 9.82
N LYS A 34 -4.32 3.42 11.02
CA LYS A 34 -3.41 2.92 12.06
C LYS A 34 -3.98 1.68 12.73
N GLY A 35 -3.10 0.85 13.27
CA GLY A 35 -3.48 -0.25 14.16
C GLY A 35 -4.23 0.24 15.39
N ALA A 36 -5.09 -0.63 15.94
CA ALA A 36 -5.93 -0.34 17.10
C ALA A 36 -5.12 -0.13 18.39
N ALA A 37 -3.92 -0.72 18.49
CA ALA A 37 -3.12 -0.70 19.70
C ALA A 37 -1.62 -0.49 19.43
N ALA A 38 -0.92 -0.01 20.46
CA ALA A 38 0.55 -0.08 20.47
C ALA A 38 1.01 -1.54 20.67
N GLY A 39 2.16 -1.88 20.11
CA GLY A 39 2.79 -3.20 20.29
C GLY A 39 2.43 -4.23 19.23
N GLU A 40 1.50 -3.90 18.34
CA GLU A 40 1.25 -4.68 17.13
C GLU A 40 2.54 -4.76 16.31
N LYS A 41 2.91 -5.97 15.87
CA LYS A 41 4.15 -6.16 15.08
C LYS A 41 3.90 -6.00 13.59
N GLN A 42 2.67 -6.33 13.17
CA GLN A 42 2.26 -6.37 11.78
C GLN A 42 0.80 -5.94 11.65
N LEU A 43 0.49 -5.21 10.59
CA LEU A 43 -0.87 -4.83 10.19
C LEU A 43 -1.07 -5.24 8.74
N SER A 44 -2.31 -5.61 8.38
CA SER A 44 -2.66 -5.85 6.99
C SER A 44 -4.05 -5.33 6.65
N VAL A 45 -4.18 -4.87 5.41
CA VAL A 45 -5.45 -4.43 4.83
C VAL A 45 -5.53 -4.94 3.40
N VAL A 46 -6.71 -5.39 2.99
CA VAL A 46 -7.03 -5.74 1.61
C VAL A 46 -7.98 -4.68 1.06
N LEU A 47 -7.58 -4.07 -0.05
CA LEU A 47 -8.31 -3.02 -0.75
C LEU A 47 -8.74 -3.54 -2.12
N GLU A 48 -9.92 -3.10 -2.56
CA GLU A 48 -10.43 -3.36 -3.90
C GLU A 48 -10.18 -2.15 -4.79
N LEU A 49 -9.64 -2.41 -5.98
CA LEU A 49 -9.39 -1.41 -7.01
C LEU A 49 -10.67 -1.15 -7.81
N SER A 50 -10.84 0.08 -8.27
CA SER A 50 -11.96 0.48 -9.13
C SER A 50 -12.02 -0.24 -10.49
N SER A 51 -10.88 -0.73 -10.97
CA SER A 51 -10.81 -1.52 -12.19
C SER A 51 -9.63 -2.49 -12.16
N SER A 52 -9.82 -3.65 -12.78
CA SER A 52 -8.74 -4.63 -12.93
C SER A 52 -7.72 -4.14 -13.97
N ARG A 53 -6.51 -3.77 -13.53
CA ARG A 53 -5.48 -3.16 -14.38
C ARG A 53 -4.06 -3.59 -13.98
N PRO A 54 -3.09 -3.49 -14.90
CA PRO A 54 -1.67 -3.59 -14.56
C PRO A 54 -1.23 -2.43 -13.67
N ILE A 55 -0.29 -2.70 -12.76
CA ILE A 55 0.21 -1.72 -11.80
C ILE A 55 1.64 -1.33 -12.19
N HIS A 56 1.84 -0.04 -12.44
CA HIS A 56 3.11 0.50 -12.89
C HIS A 56 3.91 1.15 -11.76
N SER A 57 3.24 1.86 -10.86
CA SER A 57 3.91 2.49 -9.71
C SER A 57 2.99 2.59 -8.49
N LEU A 58 3.62 2.70 -7.32
CA LEU A 58 2.97 2.81 -6.02
C LEU A 58 3.55 3.99 -5.23
N HIS A 59 2.70 4.86 -4.69
CA HIS A 59 3.11 5.93 -3.80
C HIS A 59 2.60 5.63 -2.39
N LEU A 60 3.50 5.50 -1.42
CA LEU A 60 3.17 5.19 -0.04
C LEU A 60 3.53 6.37 0.87
N GLY A 61 2.55 6.94 1.55
CA GLY A 61 2.76 7.86 2.65
C GLY A 61 2.84 7.09 3.96
N ASN A 62 3.98 7.07 4.61
CA ASN A 62 4.15 6.31 5.85
C ASN A 62 3.35 6.92 7.03
N ALA A 63 3.01 6.10 8.03
CA ALA A 63 2.58 6.55 9.34
C ALA A 63 3.25 5.72 10.45
N GLY A 64 4.59 5.66 10.42
CA GLY A 64 5.41 5.00 11.44
C GLY A 64 5.68 3.51 11.22
N ALA A 65 5.36 2.93 10.06
CA ALA A 65 5.75 1.57 9.70
C ALA A 65 7.23 1.51 9.33
N ALA A 66 7.93 0.44 9.71
CA ALA A 66 9.33 0.23 9.32
C ALA A 66 9.42 -0.40 7.92
N PHE A 67 8.53 -1.34 7.61
CA PHE A 67 8.47 -2.02 6.33
C PHE A 67 7.06 -2.01 5.77
N ALA A 68 6.97 -1.98 4.45
CA ALA A 68 5.74 -2.24 3.70
C ALA A 68 5.99 -3.29 2.62
N GLU A 69 5.09 -4.23 2.52
CA GLU A 69 4.99 -5.23 1.46
C GLU A 69 3.62 -5.08 0.79
N ILE A 70 3.59 -5.20 -0.53
CA ILE A 70 2.36 -5.08 -1.30
C ILE A 70 2.17 -6.35 -2.12
N LEU A 71 1.02 -6.98 -1.95
CA LEU A 71 0.61 -8.14 -2.71
C LEU A 71 -0.61 -7.80 -3.55
N VAL A 72 -0.75 -8.50 -4.66
CA VAL A 72 -1.86 -8.38 -5.60
C VAL A 72 -2.63 -9.68 -5.68
N GLY A 73 -3.94 -9.58 -5.91
CA GLY A 73 -4.82 -10.73 -6.02
C GLY A 73 -6.02 -10.43 -6.91
N SER A 74 -6.82 -11.47 -7.19
CA SER A 74 -8.05 -11.35 -7.95
C SER A 74 -9.26 -11.61 -7.04
N SER A 75 -10.34 -10.87 -7.23
CA SER A 75 -11.63 -11.14 -6.58
C SER A 75 -12.25 -12.46 -7.04
N SER A 76 -11.88 -12.93 -8.25
CA SER A 76 -12.30 -14.22 -8.81
C SER A 76 -11.68 -15.44 -8.13
N GLY A 77 -10.75 -15.25 -7.19
CA GLY A 77 -10.05 -16.31 -6.46
C GLY A 77 -8.56 -16.38 -6.79
N GLY A 78 -7.86 -17.28 -6.08
CA GLY A 78 -6.41 -17.46 -6.15
C GLY A 78 -5.66 -16.83 -4.97
N ASP A 79 -4.38 -17.17 -4.86
CA ASP A 79 -3.50 -16.66 -3.81
C ASP A 79 -2.97 -15.26 -4.15
N PHE A 80 -2.72 -14.48 -3.09
CA PHE A 80 -2.05 -13.19 -3.22
C PHE A 80 -0.59 -13.39 -3.63
N GLN A 81 -0.15 -12.63 -4.64
CA GLN A 81 1.21 -12.65 -5.16
C GLN A 81 1.95 -11.37 -4.80
N VAL A 82 3.23 -11.47 -4.46
CA VAL A 82 4.04 -10.31 -4.09
C VAL A 82 4.27 -9.42 -5.31
N LEU A 83 3.82 -8.16 -5.24
CA LEU A 83 4.07 -7.13 -6.25
C LEU A 83 5.24 -6.24 -5.83
N LEU A 84 5.22 -5.75 -4.58
CA LEU A 84 6.32 -5.02 -3.97
C LEU A 84 6.86 -5.88 -2.82
N PRO A 85 8.09 -6.42 -2.94
CA PRO A 85 8.74 -7.10 -1.83
C PRO A 85 8.88 -6.19 -0.61
N SER A 86 8.99 -6.79 0.58
CA SER A 86 9.17 -6.07 1.84
C SER A 86 10.24 -4.97 1.73
N SER A 87 9.78 -3.73 1.78
CA SER A 87 10.54 -2.53 1.48
C SER A 87 10.60 -1.62 2.68
N ALA A 88 11.81 -1.19 3.06
CA ALA A 88 12.03 -0.35 4.24
C ALA A 88 11.48 1.08 4.03
N LEU A 89 10.54 1.50 4.87
CA LEU A 89 10.07 2.90 4.95
C LEU A 89 10.86 3.70 6.00
N MET A 90 11.35 3.02 7.05
CA MET A 90 12.17 3.59 8.12
C MET A 90 13.32 2.64 8.46
N SER A 91 14.44 3.20 8.86
CA SER A 91 15.54 2.47 9.49
C SER A 91 15.19 2.05 10.93
N PRO A 92 15.92 1.09 11.53
CA PRO A 92 15.72 0.71 12.93
C PRO A 92 15.92 1.90 13.90
N SER A 93 16.90 2.77 13.64
CA SER A 93 17.18 3.94 14.49
C SER A 93 16.05 4.97 14.40
N GLU A 94 15.58 5.29 13.19
CA GLU A 94 14.43 6.17 12.97
C GLU A 94 13.17 5.61 13.63
N SER A 95 12.95 4.31 13.54
CA SER A 95 11.79 3.64 14.15
C SER A 95 11.80 3.74 15.68
N LYS A 96 12.96 3.52 16.31
CA LYS A 96 13.12 3.65 17.77
C LYS A 96 12.92 5.10 18.22
N ALA A 97 13.56 6.05 17.54
CA ALA A 97 13.45 7.47 17.87
C ALA A 97 12.08 8.08 17.49
N GLY A 98 11.39 7.52 16.50
CA GLY A 98 10.16 8.06 15.92
C GLY A 98 10.39 9.26 15.01
N LEU A 99 11.51 9.26 14.28
CA LEU A 99 11.87 10.32 13.35
C LEU A 99 11.25 10.05 11.98
N GLU A 100 10.80 11.10 11.29
CA GLU A 100 10.20 11.04 9.95
C GLU A 100 9.10 9.95 9.75
N PRO A 101 8.13 9.80 10.66
CA PRO A 101 7.10 8.77 10.54
C PRO A 101 6.17 8.96 9.32
N HIS A 102 6.24 10.11 8.65
CA HIS A 102 5.39 10.52 7.52
C HIS A 102 6.12 10.58 6.18
N ARG A 103 7.29 9.95 6.08
CA ARG A 103 8.06 9.87 4.84
C ARG A 103 7.22 9.25 3.72
N VAL A 104 7.23 9.90 2.55
CA VAL A 104 6.60 9.37 1.34
C VAL A 104 7.67 8.59 0.55
N ARG A 105 7.34 7.38 0.10
CA ARG A 105 8.17 6.61 -0.82
C ARG A 105 7.41 6.32 -2.10
N ILE A 106 8.08 6.53 -3.22
CA ILE A 106 7.60 6.21 -4.56
C ILE A 106 8.34 4.96 -5.03
N PHE A 107 7.58 3.99 -5.48
CA PHE A 107 8.09 2.74 -6.05
C PHE A 107 7.71 2.72 -7.53
N GLY A 108 8.70 2.92 -8.38
CA GLY A 108 8.54 2.79 -9.83
C GLY A 108 8.57 1.32 -10.28
N PRO A 109 8.44 1.08 -11.60
CA PRO A 109 8.42 -0.25 -12.19
C PRO A 109 9.65 -1.10 -11.83
N GLU A 110 10.80 -0.48 -11.60
CA GLU A 110 12.05 -1.14 -11.21
C GLU A 110 12.01 -1.74 -9.80
N SER A 111 11.12 -1.22 -8.94
CA SER A 111 10.91 -1.73 -7.59
C SER A 111 9.86 -2.84 -7.52
N LEU A 112 9.10 -3.06 -8.59
CA LEU A 112 7.99 -4.01 -8.65
C LEU A 112 8.44 -5.33 -9.31
N VAL A 113 7.80 -6.44 -8.92
CA VAL A 113 8.03 -7.72 -9.58
C VAL A 113 7.36 -7.69 -10.96
N LYS A 114 8.18 -7.75 -12.02
CA LYS A 114 7.77 -7.51 -13.41
C LYS A 114 6.54 -8.31 -13.87
N ASN A 115 6.51 -9.61 -13.59
CA ASN A 115 5.43 -10.49 -14.04
C ASN A 115 4.09 -10.10 -13.38
N GLN A 116 4.12 -9.75 -12.09
CA GLN A 116 2.94 -9.31 -11.34
C GLN A 116 2.53 -7.90 -11.77
N ALA A 117 3.47 -6.99 -12.03
CA ALA A 117 3.18 -5.64 -12.48
C ALA A 117 2.46 -5.58 -13.84
N GLN A 118 2.77 -6.52 -14.75
CA GLN A 118 2.17 -6.61 -16.09
C GLN A 118 0.80 -7.31 -16.11
N ALA A 119 0.52 -8.17 -15.12
CA ALA A 119 -0.77 -8.83 -14.98
C ALA A 119 -1.86 -7.87 -14.46
N ARG A 120 -3.13 -8.19 -14.71
CA ARG A 120 -4.26 -7.36 -14.26
C ARG A 120 -4.78 -7.84 -12.90
N TRP A 121 -4.96 -6.91 -11.98
CA TRP A 121 -5.41 -7.18 -10.62
C TRP A 121 -6.50 -6.23 -10.20
N ASP A 122 -7.45 -6.71 -9.39
CA ASP A 122 -8.52 -5.93 -8.80
C ASP A 122 -8.46 -5.87 -7.26
N ARG A 123 -7.54 -6.61 -6.63
CA ARG A 123 -7.29 -6.58 -5.19
C ARG A 123 -5.83 -6.32 -4.88
N LEU A 124 -5.62 -5.54 -3.83
CA LEU A 124 -4.31 -5.20 -3.31
C LEU A 124 -4.28 -5.41 -1.81
N LYS A 125 -3.36 -6.24 -1.32
CA LYS A 125 -3.10 -6.47 0.10
C LYS A 125 -1.85 -5.71 0.51
N VAL A 126 -1.99 -4.82 1.47
CA VAL A 126 -0.87 -4.11 2.11
C VAL A 126 -0.53 -4.84 3.39
N VAL A 127 0.75 -5.11 3.61
CA VAL A 127 1.28 -5.64 4.87
C VAL A 127 2.32 -4.67 5.40
N LEU A 128 2.08 -4.13 6.59
CA LEU A 128 2.97 -3.20 7.28
C LEU A 128 3.60 -3.90 8.47
N SER A 129 4.88 -3.64 8.73
CA SER A 129 5.57 -4.20 9.91
C SER A 129 6.37 -3.12 10.65
N GLN A 130 6.35 -3.18 11.98
CA GLN A 130 7.13 -2.29 12.85
C GLN A 130 7.75 -3.10 14.01
N PRO A 131 8.82 -3.87 13.75
CA PRO A 131 9.44 -4.71 14.78
C PRO A 131 10.29 -3.91 15.78
N TYR A 132 10.66 -2.66 15.47
CA TYR A 132 11.64 -1.89 16.23
C TYR A 132 11.01 -0.95 17.26
N CYS A 133 9.70 -0.69 17.18
CA CYS A 133 8.98 0.18 18.10
C CYS A 133 7.61 -0.40 18.45
N GLN A 134 7.46 -0.83 19.71
CA GLN A 134 6.21 -1.40 20.24
C GLN A 134 5.43 -0.40 21.11
N SER A 135 5.96 0.79 21.38
CA SER A 135 5.33 1.77 22.26
C SER A 135 4.31 2.67 21.56
N ARG A 136 4.25 2.64 20.23
CA ARG A 136 3.40 3.53 19.43
C ARG A 136 2.63 2.74 18.37
N PRO A 137 1.36 3.09 18.11
CA PRO A 137 0.65 2.56 16.96
C PRO A 137 1.26 3.11 15.66
N PHE A 138 1.25 2.29 14.63
CA PHE A 138 1.75 2.62 13.30
C PHE A 138 0.69 2.29 12.25
N GLY A 139 0.96 2.69 11.01
CA GLY A 139 0.12 2.34 9.88
C GLY A 139 0.56 3.08 8.63
N LEU A 140 -0.41 3.54 7.85
CA LEU A 140 -0.17 4.21 6.57
C LEU A 140 -1.02 5.48 6.48
N SER A 141 -0.42 6.56 5.99
CA SER A 141 -1.13 7.81 5.72
C SER A 141 -1.93 7.69 4.43
N PHE A 142 -1.30 7.26 3.34
CA PHE A 142 -1.98 7.00 2.08
C PHE A 142 -1.26 5.93 1.26
N LEU A 143 -2.01 5.31 0.34
CA LEU A 143 -1.49 4.51 -0.75
C LEU A 143 -2.13 5.03 -2.04
N ARG A 144 -1.33 5.29 -3.07
CA ARG A 144 -1.82 5.54 -4.43
C ARG A 144 -1.21 4.54 -5.39
N VAL A 145 -2.03 4.07 -6.32
CA VAL A 145 -1.67 3.05 -7.30
C VAL A 145 -1.84 3.66 -8.68
N PHE A 146 -0.85 3.51 -9.54
CA PHE A 146 -0.91 4.05 -10.90
C PHE A 146 -0.75 2.93 -11.91
N SER A 147 -1.56 2.96 -12.96
CA SER A 147 -1.35 2.09 -14.12
C SER A 147 -0.33 2.69 -15.07
N ALA A 148 0.17 1.86 -15.98
CA ALA A 148 0.92 2.36 -17.12
C ALA A 148 0.07 3.40 -17.89
N PRO A 149 0.69 4.40 -18.54
CA PRO A 149 -0.02 5.19 -19.53
C PRO A 149 -0.56 4.24 -20.61
N GLU A 150 -1.78 4.47 -21.07
CA GLU A 150 -2.27 3.81 -22.27
C GLU A 150 -1.32 4.23 -23.40
N GLU A 151 -0.62 3.28 -24.01
CA GLU A 151 0.01 3.54 -25.31
C GLU A 151 -1.17 3.82 -26.24
N GLU A 152 -1.36 5.09 -26.63
CA GLU A 152 -2.11 5.39 -27.84
C GLU A 152 -1.44 4.53 -28.92
N GLU A 153 -2.15 3.51 -29.41
CA GLU A 153 -1.74 2.80 -30.61
C GLU A 153 -1.54 3.88 -31.67
N GLU A 154 -0.28 4.24 -31.94
CA GLU A 154 0.06 4.93 -33.18
C GLU A 154 -0.50 4.04 -34.29
N GLU A 155 -1.61 4.50 -34.87
CA GLU A 155 -2.13 4.07 -36.16
C GLU A 155 -0.95 4.11 -37.14
N LYS A 156 -0.22 2.99 -37.24
CA LYS A 156 0.68 2.75 -38.37
C LYS A 156 -0.19 2.46 -39.57
N LYS A 157 -0.62 3.54 -40.19
CA LYS A 157 -1.18 3.60 -41.54
C LYS A 157 -0.14 3.22 -42.59
#